data_AF-A0A9D4N3K6-F1
#
_entry.id   AF-A0A9D4N3K6-F1
#
_cell.length_a   1.000
_cell.length_b   1.000
_cell.length_c   1.000
_cell.angle_alpha   90.00
_cell.angle_beta   90.00
_cell.angle_gamma   90.00
#
_symmetry.space_group_name_H-M   'P 1'
#
loop_
_entity.id
_entity.type
_entity.pdbx_description
1 polymer ?
#
loop_
_entity_poly.entity_id
_entity_poly.type
_entity_poly.pdbx_seq_one_letter_code
_entity_poly.pdbx_strand_id
1 'polypeptide(L)'
;MNKSDLPYMPTASFLHKNQFADYQWYIFGGQYFWELRLDSETLAGEVMKTRVFWDKMPTMPDAIVQTRDGSIYVFKKNVYNKYDHRRVLLEKRKSLYEDFLGAKCLNQARSQRKQRRRNN
;
A
#
# COMPACT_ATOMS: atom_id res chain seq x y z
N MET A 1 -17.91 -10.60 15.03
CA MET A 1 -18.49 -9.25 14.79
C MET A 1 -19.11 -9.23 13.41
N ASN A 2 -20.32 -8.66 13.29
CA ASN A 2 -20.94 -8.40 11.99
C ASN A 2 -20.27 -7.17 11.36
N LYS A 3 -20.30 -7.05 10.03
CA LYS A 3 -19.70 -5.93 9.27
C LYS A 3 -20.20 -4.53 9.72
N SER A 4 -21.34 -4.50 10.42
CA SER A 4 -21.98 -3.34 11.05
C SER A 4 -21.27 -2.80 12.30
N ASP A 5 -20.38 -3.58 12.92
CA ASP A 5 -19.78 -3.25 14.22
C ASP A 5 -18.45 -2.48 14.07
N LEU A 6 -17.99 -2.23 12.84
CA LEU A 6 -16.85 -1.37 12.58
C LEU A 6 -17.31 0.10 12.63
N PRO A 7 -16.72 0.96 13.48
CA PRO A 7 -17.14 2.36 13.62
C PRO A 7 -16.91 3.20 12.36
N TYR A 8 -16.18 2.68 11.37
CA TYR A 8 -15.89 3.32 10.09
C TYR A 8 -15.93 2.30 8.95
N MET A 9 -16.39 2.72 7.76
CA MET A 9 -16.34 1.86 6.58
C MET A 9 -14.88 1.55 6.20
N PRO A 10 -14.51 0.26 6.02
CA PRO A 10 -13.16 -0.11 5.65
C PRO A 10 -12.84 0.41 4.25
N THR A 11 -11.76 1.17 4.12
CA THR A 11 -11.30 1.76 2.85
C THR A 11 -10.33 0.84 2.12
N ALA A 12 -9.48 0.14 2.88
CA ALA A 12 -8.53 -0.81 2.34
C ALA A 12 -8.34 -1.97 3.32
N SER A 13 -8.03 -3.14 2.80
CA SER A 13 -7.57 -4.26 3.61
C SER A 13 -6.50 -5.06 2.88
N PHE A 14 -5.59 -5.69 3.61
CA PHE A 14 -4.65 -6.64 3.04
C PHE A 14 -4.36 -7.81 3.99
N LEU A 15 -4.05 -8.96 3.40
CA LEU A 15 -3.64 -10.15 4.11
C LEU A 15 -2.11 -10.18 4.20
N HIS A 16 -1.60 -10.31 5.43
CA HIS A 16 -0.20 -10.55 5.72
C HIS A 16 -0.02 -11.98 6.21
N LYS A 17 0.95 -12.69 5.64
CA LYS A 17 1.38 -13.99 6.15
C LYS A 17 2.63 -13.79 7.00
N ASN A 18 2.53 -14.08 8.30
CA ASN A 18 3.66 -13.97 9.21
C ASN A 18 4.55 -15.23 9.13
N GLN A 19 5.82 -15.09 9.52
CA GLN A 19 6.81 -16.18 9.60
C GLN A 19 6.41 -17.31 10.56
N PHE A 20 5.49 -17.03 11.49
CA PHE A 20 4.95 -17.98 12.45
C PHE A 20 3.77 -18.81 11.92
N ALA A 21 3.50 -18.76 10.60
CA ALA A 21 2.37 -19.40 9.92
C ALA A 21 0.97 -18.79 10.17
N ASP A 22 0.90 -17.81 11.06
CA ASP A 22 -0.31 -17.03 11.34
C ASP A 22 -0.69 -16.09 10.19
N TYR A 23 -1.96 -16.14 9.79
CA TYR A 23 -2.54 -15.16 8.85
C TYR A 23 -3.03 -13.94 9.62
N GLN A 24 -2.50 -12.77 9.28
CA GLN A 24 -2.88 -11.50 9.87
C GLN A 24 -3.59 -10.63 8.83
N TRP A 25 -4.82 -10.21 9.09
CA TRP A 25 -5.51 -9.26 8.23
C TRP A 25 -5.39 -7.86 8.80
N TYR A 26 -5.04 -6.92 7.94
CA TYR A 26 -5.03 -5.51 8.27
C TYR A 26 -6.21 -4.84 7.59
N ILE A 27 -7.12 -4.26 8.38
CA ILE A 27 -8.26 -3.49 7.87
C ILE A 27 -8.00 -2.03 8.20
N PHE A 28 -8.15 -1.13 7.23
CA PHE A 28 -7.91 0.30 7.39
C PHE A 28 -9.23 1.08 7.23
N GLY A 29 -9.46 2.02 8.14
CA GLY A 29 -10.59 2.95 8.11
C GLY A 29 -10.15 4.34 8.55
N GLY A 30 -10.13 5.28 7.61
CA GLY A 30 -9.68 6.66 7.87
C GLY A 30 -8.22 6.75 8.32
N GLN A 31 -8.00 7.07 9.60
CA GLN A 31 -6.67 7.20 10.21
C GLN A 31 -6.30 6.04 11.15
N TYR A 32 -7.18 5.04 11.21
CA TYR A 32 -7.07 3.90 12.10
C TYR A 32 -6.97 2.61 11.30
N PHE A 33 -6.39 1.59 11.91
CA PHE A 33 -6.42 0.25 11.38
C PHE A 33 -6.66 -0.78 12.49
N TRP A 34 -7.13 -1.95 12.08
CA TRP A 34 -7.37 -3.11 12.91
C TRP A 34 -6.48 -4.25 12.42
N GLU A 35 -5.85 -4.96 13.35
CA GLU A 35 -5.15 -6.22 13.10
C GLU A 35 -6.07 -7.38 13.53
N LEU A 36 -6.40 -8.25 12.59
CA LEU A 36 -7.08 -9.51 12.84
C LEU A 36 -6.04 -10.61 12.78
N ARG A 37 -5.93 -11.42 13.83
CA ARG A 37 -5.13 -12.65 13.80
C ARG A 37 -6.08 -13.81 13.60
N LEU A 38 -5.82 -14.71 12.66
CA LEU A 38 -6.75 -15.82 12.40
C LEU A 38 -6.71 -16.91 13.47
N ASP A 39 -5.62 -17.03 14.22
CA ASP A 39 -5.42 -18.12 15.18
C ASP A 39 -6.25 -17.95 16.44
N SER A 40 -6.79 -16.75 16.64
CA SER A 40 -7.83 -16.43 17.59
C SER A 40 -8.99 -15.83 16.82
N GLU A 41 -10.19 -16.39 16.86
CA GLU A 41 -11.42 -15.74 16.33
C GLU A 41 -11.73 -14.36 16.96
N THR A 42 -10.82 -13.88 17.80
CA THR A 42 -10.80 -12.58 18.45
C THR A 42 -10.11 -11.56 17.54
N LEU A 43 -10.83 -10.46 17.25
CA LEU A 43 -10.18 -9.20 16.87
C LEU A 43 -9.10 -8.94 17.92
N ALA A 44 -7.85 -8.71 17.53
CA ALA A 44 -6.83 -8.26 18.48
C ALA A 44 -7.07 -6.77 18.83
N GLY A 45 -8.20 -6.53 19.48
CA GLY A 45 -8.46 -5.62 20.59
C GLY A 45 -8.34 -4.12 20.42
N GLU A 46 -7.43 -3.58 19.60
CA GLU A 46 -7.13 -2.16 19.68
C GLU A 46 -7.12 -1.46 18.32
N VAL A 47 -7.88 -0.37 18.28
CA VAL A 47 -7.87 0.60 17.19
C VAL A 47 -6.51 1.28 17.17
N MET A 48 -5.61 0.81 16.30
CA MET A 48 -4.26 1.36 16.24
C MET A 48 -4.22 2.58 15.31
N LYS A 49 -3.55 3.64 15.74
CA LYS A 49 -3.29 4.81 14.88
C LYS A 49 -2.25 4.45 13.83
N THR A 50 -2.62 4.59 12.55
CA THR A 50 -1.77 4.22 11.43
C THR A 50 -0.39 4.90 11.48
N ARG A 51 -0.32 6.17 11.88
CA ARG A 51 0.93 6.95 11.97
C ARG A 51 1.91 6.48 13.05
N VAL A 52 1.43 5.74 14.06
CA VAL A 52 2.28 5.25 15.16
C VAL A 52 2.99 3.96 14.74
N PHE A 53 2.31 3.13 13.95
CA PHE A 53 2.82 1.81 13.55
C PHE A 53 3.49 1.78 12.18
N TRP A 54 3.15 2.72 11.29
CA TRP A 54 3.70 2.78 9.94
C TRP A 54 4.48 4.08 9.73
N ASP A 55 5.76 3.98 9.36
CA ASP A 55 6.60 5.16 9.17
C ASP A 55 6.08 6.01 7.99
N LYS A 56 5.66 7.25 8.28
CA LYS A 56 5.23 8.24 7.27
C LYS A 56 4.11 7.75 6.35
N MET A 57 3.23 6.89 6.86
CA MET A 57 2.09 6.41 6.08
C MET A 57 1.08 7.53 5.80
N PRO A 58 0.60 7.67 4.56
CA PRO A 58 -0.42 8.67 4.23
C PRO A 58 -1.71 8.40 5.00
N THR A 59 -2.38 9.46 5.44
CA THR A 59 -3.72 9.38 6.03
C THR A 59 -4.70 8.85 5.01
N MET A 60 -5.50 7.83 5.37
CA MET A 60 -6.53 7.24 4.51
C MET A 60 -5.97 6.74 3.16
N PRO A 61 -5.31 5.57 3.16
CA PRO A 61 -4.88 4.90 1.93
C PRO A 61 -6.10 4.40 1.14
N ASP A 62 -6.04 4.49 -0.19
CA ASP A 62 -7.13 4.03 -1.06
C ASP A 62 -7.04 2.52 -1.29
N ALA A 63 -5.82 1.99 -1.41
CA ALA A 63 -5.56 0.56 -1.51
C ALA A 63 -4.21 0.22 -0.90
N ILE A 64 -4.09 -0.99 -0.36
CA ILE A 64 -2.83 -1.53 0.13
C ILE A 64 -2.70 -2.93 -0.43
N VAL A 65 -1.55 -3.23 -1.02
CA VAL A 65 -1.27 -4.53 -1.61
C VAL A 65 0.08 -5.00 -1.10
N GLN A 66 0.12 -6.23 -0.58
CA GLN A 66 1.39 -6.89 -0.29
C GLN A 66 1.76 -7.80 -1.45
N THR A 67 3.01 -7.71 -1.91
CA THR A 67 3.55 -8.64 -2.90
C THR A 67 4.08 -9.90 -2.22
N ARG A 68 4.25 -10.96 -3.02
CA ARG A 68 4.82 -12.23 -2.55
C ARG A 68 6.21 -12.08 -1.94
N ASP A 69 6.97 -11.07 -2.38
CA ASP A 69 8.31 -10.75 -1.89
C ASP A 69 8.30 -10.05 -0.53
N GLY A 70 7.12 -9.81 0.05
CA GLY A 70 6.97 -9.13 1.34
C GLY A 70 6.94 -7.60 1.24
N SER A 71 7.14 -7.02 0.05
CA SER A 71 7.00 -5.58 -0.15
C SER A 71 5.54 -5.15 -0.06
N ILE A 72 5.29 -4.03 0.60
CA ILE A 72 3.94 -3.50 0.81
C ILE A 72 3.80 -2.21 -0.01
N TYR A 73 2.82 -2.17 -0.89
CA TYR A 73 2.50 -1.01 -1.72
C TYR A 73 1.25 -0.34 -1.18
N VAL A 74 1.38 0.94 -0.83
CA VAL A 74 0.26 1.76 -0.34
C VAL A 74 -0.06 2.78 -1.42
N PHE A 75 -1.27 2.70 -1.95
CA PHE A 75 -1.77 3.57 -3.01
C PHE A 75 -2.60 4.70 -2.43
N LYS A 76 -2.36 5.89 -2.96
CA LYS A 76 -3.17 7.08 -2.68
C LYS A 76 -3.28 7.93 -3.94
N LYS A 77 -4.49 7.98 -4.52
CA LYS A 77 -4.79 8.61 -5.80
C LYS A 77 -3.84 8.07 -6.87
N ASN A 78 -3.03 8.95 -7.46
CA ASN A 78 -2.15 8.65 -8.59
C ASN A 78 -0.70 8.34 -8.15
N VAL A 79 -0.45 8.25 -6.85
CA VAL A 79 0.87 7.95 -6.31
C VAL A 79 0.84 6.72 -5.40
N TYR A 80 1.99 6.07 -5.29
CA TYR A 80 2.18 4.98 -4.36
C TYR A 80 3.43 5.19 -3.50
N ASN A 81 3.39 4.59 -2.32
CA ASN A 81 4.54 4.43 -1.44
C ASN A 81 4.84 2.94 -1.33
N LYS A 82 6.13 2.57 -1.35
CA LYS A 82 6.59 1.20 -1.14
C LYS A 82 7.19 1.09 0.25
N TYR A 83 6.82 0.05 0.97
CA TYR A 83 7.37 -0.32 2.27
C TYR A 83 7.96 -1.72 2.20
N ASP A 84 8.90 -1.99 3.10
CA ASP A 84 9.42 -3.33 3.32
C ASP A 84 8.45 -4.17 4.18
N HIS A 85 8.71 -5.47 4.31
CA HIS A 85 8.01 -6.39 5.22
C HIS A 85 8.02 -5.89 6.68
N ARG A 86 9.03 -5.11 7.06
CA ARG A 86 9.13 -4.42 8.37
C ARG A 86 8.38 -3.09 8.45
N ARG A 87 7.56 -2.76 7.44
CA ARG A 87 6.79 -1.51 7.32
C ARG A 87 7.65 -0.23 7.29
N VAL A 88 8.92 -0.37 6.89
CA VAL A 88 9.85 0.74 6.68
C VAL A 88 9.65 1.31 5.29
N LEU A 89 9.52 2.64 5.17
CA LEU A 89 9.32 3.31 3.88
C LEU A 89 10.58 3.19 3.00
N LEU A 90 10.45 2.47 1.88
CA LEU A 90 11.51 2.30 0.87
C LEU A 90 11.42 3.38 -0.22
N GLU A 91 10.21 3.62 -0.74
CA GLU A 91 9.99 4.59 -1.81
C GLU A 91 8.79 5.48 -1.49
N LYS A 92 8.96 6.79 -1.66
CA LYS A 92 7.95 7.80 -1.33
C LYS A 92 7.43 8.49 -2.59
N ARG A 93 6.11 8.54 -2.73
CA ARG A 93 5.38 9.31 -3.75
C ARG A 93 5.83 9.02 -5.19
N LYS A 94 5.98 7.75 -5.53
CA LYS A 94 6.22 7.33 -6.92
C LYS A 94 4.94 7.41 -7.73
N SER A 95 5.06 7.76 -9.01
CA SER A 95 3.91 7.89 -9.90
C SER A 95 3.45 6.52 -10.36
N LEU A 96 2.17 6.23 -10.15
CA LEU A 96 1.57 4.99 -10.63
C LEU A 96 1.66 4.89 -12.16
N TYR A 97 1.49 6.01 -12.87
CA TYR A 97 1.54 6.04 -14.33
C TYR A 97 2.91 5.70 -14.90
N GLU A 98 3.96 6.15 -14.21
CA GLU A 98 5.32 5.96 -14.68
C GLU A 98 5.78 4.52 -14.55
N ASP A 99 5.48 3.91 -13.40
CA ASP A 99 6.05 2.63 -13.01
C ASP A 99 5.12 1.45 -13.32
N PHE A 100 3.80 1.64 -13.25
CA PHE A 100 2.83 0.56 -13.53
C PHE A 100 2.18 0.65 -14.91
N LEU A 101 2.04 1.85 -15.49
CA LEU A 101 1.37 2.04 -16.80
C LEU A 101 2.36 2.34 -17.94
N GLY A 102 3.66 2.24 -17.69
CA GLY A 102 4.69 2.32 -18.73
C GLY A 102 4.86 3.70 -19.38
N ALA A 103 4.30 4.78 -18.78
CA ALA A 103 4.39 6.12 -19.34
C ALA A 103 5.84 6.62 -19.48
N LYS A 104 6.76 6.13 -18.63
CA LYS A 104 8.21 6.39 -18.75
C LYS A 104 8.77 5.94 -20.09
N CYS A 105 8.39 4.75 -20.54
CA CYS A 105 8.87 4.18 -21.80
C CYS A 105 8.38 5.01 -23.01
N LEU A 106 7.12 5.45 -22.98
CA LEU A 106 6.54 6.30 -24.03
C LEU A 106 7.27 7.65 -24.14
N ASN A 107 7.57 8.28 -23.00
CA ASN A 107 8.23 9.58 -22.96
C ASN A 107 9.69 9.49 -23.42
N GLN A 108 10.42 8.44 -23.04
CA GLN A 108 11.77 8.19 -23.53
C GLN A 108 11.81 7.97 -25.05
N ALA A 109 10.92 7.13 -25.58
CA ALA A 109 10.85 6.87 -27.02
C ALA A 109 10.52 8.14 -27.84
N ARG A 110 9.62 8.99 -27.33
CA ARG A 110 9.30 10.29 -27.95
C ARG A 110 10.48 11.27 -27.91
N SER A 111 11.21 11.32 -26.80
CA SER A 111 12.42 12.15 -26.67
C SER A 111 13.50 11.75 -27.69
N GLN A 112 13.78 10.44 -27.79
CA GLN A 112 14.76 9.90 -28.74
C GLN A 112 14.39 10.18 -30.20
N ARG A 113 13.10 10.06 -30.57
CA ARG A 113 12.60 10.44 -31.91
C ARG A 113 12.80 11.93 -32.20
N LYS A 114 12.58 12.80 -31.21
CA LYS A 114 12.73 14.26 -31.38
C LYS A 114 14.21 14.67 -31.54
N GLN A 115 15.12 14.01 -30.83
CA GLN A 115 16.57 14.18 -31.00
C GLN A 115 17.07 13.69 -32.36
N ARG A 116 16.61 12.52 -32.85
CA ARG A 116 16.98 12.04 -34.20
C ARG A 116 16.52 12.98 -35.32
N ARG A 117 15.35 13.62 -35.17
CA ARG A 117 14.86 14.63 -36.13
C ARG A 117 15.60 15.98 -36.07
N ARG A 118 16.36 16.26 -35.00
CA ARG A 118 17.18 17.48 -34.89
C ARG A 118 18.61 17.28 -35.40
N ASN A 119 19.09 16.04 -35.41
CA ASN A 119 20.45 15.69 -35.82
C ASN A 119 20.54 15.28 -37.31
N ASN A 120 19.46 15.45 -38.07
CA ASN A 120 19.32 15.04 -39.46
C ASN A 120 18.62 16.15 -40.24
#